data_AF-A0A920T603-F1
#
_entry.id   AF-A0A920T603-F1
#
_cell.length_a   1.000
_cell.length_b   1.000
_cell.length_c   1.000
_cell.angle_alpha   90.00
_cell.angle_beta   90.00
_cell.angle_gamma   90.00
#
_symmetry.space_group_name_H-M   'P 1'
#
loop_
_entity.id
_entity.type
_entity.pdbx_description
1 polymer ?
#
loop_
_entity_poly.entity_id
_entity_poly.type
_entity_poly.pdbx_seq_one_letter_code
_entity_poly.pdbx_strand_id
1 'polypeptide(L)'
;MIFGLPGNPVSSYIGFMVWVWPILNEMVGTDTLNSIQGELTESFPVENIKYRYLFGKVWTENGKILCKPSKKIGSHMLHPL
;
A
#
# COMPACT_ATOMS: atom_id res chain seq x y z
N MET A 1 10.30 -5.34 -21.72
CA MET A 1 10.23 -5.71 -20.28
C MET A 1 8.88 -6.35 -20.04
N ILE A 2 8.81 -7.46 -19.30
CA ILE A 2 7.57 -8.20 -19.02
C ILE A 2 7.46 -8.40 -17.51
N PHE A 3 6.31 -8.10 -16.92
CA PHE A 3 6.02 -8.32 -15.50
C PHE A 3 4.92 -9.37 -15.35
N GLY A 4 5.21 -10.47 -14.65
CA GLY A 4 4.21 -11.47 -14.27
C GLY A 4 3.60 -11.12 -12.91
N LEU A 5 2.41 -10.54 -12.89
CA LEU A 5 1.70 -10.22 -11.65
C LEU A 5 0.78 -11.38 -11.21
N PRO A 6 0.51 -11.51 -9.90
CA PRO A 6 -0.40 -12.54 -9.40
C PRO A 6 -1.82 -12.41 -9.98
N GLY A 7 -2.54 -13.53 -10.12
CA GLY A 7 -3.92 -13.52 -10.62
C GLY A 7 -4.96 -12.91 -9.67
N ASN A 8 -4.64 -12.76 -8.38
CA ASN A 8 -5.53 -12.09 -7.43
C ASN A 8 -5.47 -10.56 -7.64
N PRO A 9 -6.59 -9.86 -7.83
CA PRO A 9 -6.58 -8.44 -8.15
C PRO A 9 -5.90 -7.55 -7.10
N VAL A 10 -6.09 -7.85 -5.80
CA VAL A 10 -5.43 -7.09 -4.72
C VAL A 10 -3.92 -7.33 -4.75
N SER A 11 -3.49 -8.59 -4.86
CA SER A 11 -2.07 -8.92 -4.98
C SER A 11 -1.42 -8.32 -6.23
N SER A 12 -2.15 -8.31 -7.36
CA SER A 12 -1.70 -7.72 -8.61
C SER A 12 -1.51 -6.20 -8.48
N TYR A 13 -2.48 -5.51 -7.88
CA TYR A 13 -2.40 -4.07 -7.64
C TYR A 13 -1.23 -3.71 -6.70
N ILE A 14 -1.10 -4.39 -5.56
CA ILE A 14 0.02 -4.16 -4.65
C ILE A 14 1.35 -4.44 -5.34
N GLY A 15 1.45 -5.54 -6.10
CA GLY A 15 2.67 -5.86 -6.83
C GLY A 15 3.02 -4.84 -7.91
N PHE A 16 2.02 -4.30 -8.59
CA PHE A 16 2.21 -3.20 -9.54
C PHE A 16 2.75 -1.95 -8.84
N MET A 17 2.13 -1.52 -7.74
CA MET A 17 2.52 -0.32 -7.00
C MET A 17 3.93 -0.41 -6.40
N VAL A 18 4.31 -1.60 -5.88
CA VAL A 18 5.59 -1.78 -5.19
C VAL A 18 6.74 -2.05 -6.16
N TRP A 19 6.52 -2.79 -7.25
CA TRP A 19 7.60 -3.24 -8.14
C TRP A 19 7.57 -2.61 -9.53
N VAL A 20 6.39 -2.41 -10.11
CA VAL A 20 6.29 -1.93 -11.50
C VAL A 20 6.33 -0.41 -11.56
N TRP A 21 5.58 0.26 -10.70
CA TRP A 21 5.46 1.72 -10.69
C TRP A 21 6.79 2.46 -10.50
N PRO A 22 7.70 2.04 -9.58
CA PRO A 22 8.99 2.70 -9.43
C PRO A 22 9.85 2.63 -10.70
N ILE A 23 9.83 1.48 -11.39
CA ILE A 23 10.57 1.28 -12.65
C ILE A 23 10.00 2.18 -13.74
N LEU A 24 8.67 2.30 -13.83
CA LEU A 24 8.03 3.20 -14.78
C LEU A 24 8.40 4.66 -14.52
N ASN A 25 8.44 5.10 -13.25
CA ASN A 25 8.87 6.46 -12.91
C ASN A 25 10.32 6.72 -13.31
N GLU A 26 11.22 5.78 -13.02
CA GLU A 26 12.62 5.86 -13.43
C GLU A 26 12.75 5.99 -14.95
N MET A 27 11.98 5.22 -15.71
CA MET A 27 11.97 5.28 -17.17
C MET A 27 11.48 6.61 -17.74
N VAL A 28 10.56 7.30 -17.05
CA VAL A 28 10.02 8.61 -17.45
C VAL A 28 10.87 9.77 -16.90
N GLY A 29 11.86 9.48 -16.06
CA GLY A 29 12.71 10.48 -15.41
C GLY A 29 12.00 11.23 -14.29
N THR A 30 10.97 10.62 -13.68
CA THR A 30 10.28 11.16 -12.51
C THR A 30 10.82 10.57 -11.21
N ASP A 31 10.75 11.35 -10.14
CA ASP A 31 11.18 10.88 -8.82
C ASP A 31 10.32 9.70 -8.33
N THR A 32 10.95 8.79 -7.61
CA THR A 32 10.27 7.68 -6.95
C THR A 32 9.41 8.19 -5.79
N LEU A 33 8.24 7.59 -5.61
CA LEU A 33 7.36 7.92 -4.49
C LEU A 33 8.04 7.54 -3.17
N ASN A 34 8.35 8.54 -2.34
CA ASN A 34 8.86 8.30 -0.99
C ASN A 34 7.72 7.90 -0.06
N SER A 35 7.97 6.90 0.79
CA SER A 35 7.04 6.56 1.87
C SER A 35 7.08 7.64 2.95
N ILE A 36 5.91 7.96 3.50
CA ILE A 36 5.77 8.84 4.66
C ILE A 36 5.51 8.00 5.91
N GLN A 37 6.12 8.37 7.03
CA GLN A 37 5.83 7.76 8.32
C GLN A 37 4.63 8.45 8.98
N GLY A 38 3.74 7.66 9.57
CA GLY A 38 2.56 8.15 10.30
C GLY A 38 2.30 7.33 11.57
N GLU A 39 1.64 7.96 12.53
CA GLU A 39 1.24 7.35 13.80
C GLU A 39 -0.07 6.57 13.61
N LEU A 40 -0.06 5.29 13.99
CA LEU A 40 -1.20 4.39 13.84
C LEU A 40 -2.25 4.69 14.92
N THR A 41 -3.48 5.03 14.53
CA THR A 41 -4.54 5.35 15.49
C THR A 41 -5.33 4.14 15.99
N GLU A 42 -5.25 3.02 15.28
CA GLU A 42 -5.91 1.76 15.66
C GLU A 42 -4.96 0.57 15.46
N SER A 43 -4.82 -0.29 16.47
CA SER A 43 -4.06 -1.53 16.35
C SER A 43 -4.67 -2.46 15.30
N PHE A 44 -3.83 -3.16 14.54
CA PHE A 44 -4.24 -4.25 13.65
C PHE A 44 -3.57 -5.57 14.07
N PRO A 45 -4.15 -6.73 13.73
CA PRO A 45 -3.53 -8.02 14.03
C PRO A 45 -2.18 -8.15 13.32
N VAL A 46 -1.11 -8.17 14.11
CA VAL A 46 0.25 -8.41 13.63
C VAL A 46 0.48 -9.92 13.59
N GLU A 47 0.65 -10.47 12.39
CA GLU A 47 1.15 -11.83 12.23
C GLU A 47 2.63 -11.77 11.91
N ASN A 48 3.47 -12.33 12.78
CA ASN A 48 4.94 -12.30 12.68
C ASN A 48 5.53 -13.10 11.51
N ILE A 49 4.70 -13.63 10.61
CA ILE A 49 5.12 -14.56 9.57
C ILE A 49 5.25 -13.85 8.21
N LYS A 50 4.56 -12.72 7.97
CA LYS A 50 4.53 -12.06 6.65
C LYS A 50 4.49 -10.54 6.75
N TYR A 51 5.28 -9.87 5.91
CA TYR A 51 5.08 -8.46 5.59
C TYR A 51 3.72 -8.28 4.90
N ARG A 52 2.92 -7.33 5.40
CA ARG A 52 1.57 -7.07 4.91
C ARG A 52 1.45 -5.63 4.40
N TYR A 53 0.90 -5.50 3.19
CA TYR A 53 0.41 -4.22 2.70
C TYR A 53 -1.07 -4.10 3.07
N LEU A 54 -1.39 -3.10 3.88
CA LEU A 54 -2.76 -2.82 4.32
C LEU A 54 -3.25 -1.56 3.63
N PHE A 55 -4.47 -1.61 3.11
CA PHE A 55 -5.17 -0.38 2.74
C PHE A 55 -5.60 0.36 3.99
N GLY A 56 -5.50 1.68 3.95
CA GLY A 56 -5.84 2.53 5.07
C GLY A 56 -6.09 3.96 4.64
N LYS A 57 -6.50 4.77 5.61
CA LYS A 57 -6.64 6.21 5.45
C LYS A 57 -5.48 6.90 6.13
N VAL A 58 -4.98 7.95 5.50
CA VAL A 58 -3.96 8.84 6.05
C VAL A 58 -4.54 10.25 6.08
N TRP A 59 -4.40 10.94 7.20
CA TRP A 59 -4.80 12.34 7.35
C TRP A 59 -3.81 13.07 8.26
N THR A 60 -3.87 14.40 8.25
CA THR A 60 -3.05 15.24 9.12
C THR A 60 -3.93 15.83 10.20
N GLU A 61 -3.51 15.71 11.46
CA GLU A 61 -4.19 16.29 12.62
C GLU A 61 -3.15 16.84 13.60
N ASN A 62 -3.30 18.09 14.03
CA ASN A 62 -2.37 18.76 14.96
C ASN A 62 -0.88 18.69 14.55
N GLY A 63 -0.60 18.77 13.25
CA GLY A 63 0.76 18.67 12.70
C GLY A 63 1.35 17.26 12.69
N LYS A 64 0.58 16.24 13.07
CA LYS A 64 0.96 14.83 12.99
C LYS A 64 0.28 14.15 11.82
N ILE A 65 1.01 13.25 11.15
CA ILE A 65 0.45 12.34 10.15
C ILE A 65 -0.11 11.13 10.89
N LEU A 66 -1.41 10.94 10.80
CA LEU A 66 -2.13 9.82 11.41
C LEU A 66 -2.54 8.83 10.33
N CYS A 67 -2.51 7.53 10.64
CA CYS A 67 -2.95 6.49 9.74
C CYS A 67 -3.84 5.45 10.43
N LYS A 68 -4.83 4.93 9.68
CA LYS A 68 -5.75 3.90 10.15
C LYS A 68 -5.94 2.82 9.10
N PRO A 69 -5.75 1.54 9.44
CA PRO A 69 -6.02 0.43 8.52
C PRO A 69 -7.52 0.33 8.26
N SER A 70 -7.89 -0.02 7.03
CA SER A 70 -9.28 -0.28 6.69
C SER A 70 -9.73 -1.58 7.35
N LYS A 71 -10.90 -1.56 8.02
CA LYS A 71 -11.42 -2.68 8.80
C LYS A 71 -11.73 -3.95 7.98
N LYS A 72 -11.68 -3.88 6.65
CA LYS A 72 -11.89 -5.03 5.75
C LYS A 72 -10.56 -5.55 5.21
N ILE A 73 -9.90 -6.39 6.00
CA ILE A 73 -8.62 -7.04 5.68
C ILE A 73 -8.90 -8.36 4.95
N GLY A 74 -9.31 -8.29 3.68
CA GLY A 74 -9.55 -9.48 2.86
C GLY A 74 -9.23 -9.24 1.39
N SER A 75 -8.40 -10.10 0.80
CA SER A 75 -8.03 -10.08 -0.63
C SER A 75 -9.19 -10.38 -1.60
N HIS A 76 -10.39 -10.59 -1.04
CA HIS A 76 -11.64 -10.88 -1.74
C HIS A 76 -12.46 -9.62 -2.08
N MET A 77 -12.08 -8.44 -1.61
CA MET A 77 -12.90 -7.22 -1.78
C MET A 77 -12.12 -6.10 -2.47
N LEU A 78 -12.39 -5.91 -3.76
CA LEU A 78 -12.19 -4.66 -4.49
C LEU A 78 -13.50 -3.86 -4.42
N HIS A 79 -13.63 -2.93 -3.47
CA HIS A 79 -14.56 -1.77 -3.51
C HIS A 79 -14.24 -0.83 -2.32
N PRO A 80 -14.37 0.50 -2.47
CA PRO A 80 -13.30 1.43 -2.81
C PRO A 80 -12.83 2.29 -1.62
N LEU A 81 -11.59 2.79 -1.76
CA LEU A 81 -10.99 4.06 -1.27
C LEU A 81 -11.59 4.73 -0.01
#